data_AF-A0A975CPE5-F1
#
_entry.id   AF-A0A975CPE5-F1
#
_cell.length_a   1.000
_cell.length_b   1.000
_cell.length_c   1.000
_cell.angle_alpha   90.00
_cell.angle_beta   90.00
_cell.angle_gamma   90.00
#
_symmetry.space_group_name_H-M   'P 1'
#
loop_
_entity.id
_entity.type
_entity.pdbx_description
1 polymer ?
#
loop_
_entity_poly.entity_id
_entity_poly.type
_entity_poly.pdbx_seq_one_letter_code
_entity_poly.pdbx_strand_id
1 'polypeptide(L)'
;MTIKQRKLMLHFLELLAKEFEIRKVTEIDTVFLQLIPRKELIKIVLWLFTNYDRSMLTEKTDAELLELIGDDSCLLSYIIQKWKDGINAVPKLTQDEVNDFFNEKMIDIHYLRSKPVEEWDSYDVSNYYSILFKRGKTQRVYAIFTSDVKDEDKYAVTTQPSFFFDTEDEAEEELERICIESKRLKSDFIIHSLWRIT
;
A
#
# COMPACT_ATOMS: atom_id res chain seq x y z
N MET A 1 13.45 -5.15 -0.68
CA MET A 1 12.67 -6.38 -0.49
C MET A 1 11.72 -6.49 -1.66
N THR A 2 11.78 -7.58 -2.42
CA THR A 2 10.90 -7.84 -3.58
C THR A 2 9.46 -8.00 -3.13
N ILE A 3 8.49 -7.88 -4.04
CA ILE A 3 7.06 -8.09 -3.75
C ILE A 3 6.84 -9.50 -3.21
N LYS A 4 7.48 -10.52 -3.81
CA LYS A 4 7.42 -11.91 -3.32
C LYS A 4 7.93 -12.02 -1.88
N GLN A 5 9.06 -11.41 -1.55
CA GLN A 5 9.58 -11.40 -0.18
C GLN A 5 8.66 -10.66 0.80
N ARG A 6 8.10 -9.51 0.41
CA ARG A 6 7.13 -8.76 1.24
C ARG A 6 5.90 -9.62 1.54
N LYS A 7 5.38 -10.34 0.53
CA LYS A 7 4.23 -11.25 0.68
C LYS A 7 4.54 -12.45 1.56
N LEU A 8 5.73 -13.04 1.41
CA LEU A 8 6.17 -14.13 2.27
C LEU A 8 6.22 -13.69 3.75
N MET A 9 6.79 -12.51 4.01
CA MET A 9 6.80 -11.94 5.36
C MET A 9 5.39 -11.66 5.87
N LEU A 10 4.51 -11.10 5.03
CA LEU A 10 3.10 -10.90 5.40
C LEU A 10 2.43 -12.21 5.79
N HIS A 11 2.65 -13.29 5.05
CA HIS A 11 2.09 -14.61 5.37
C HIS A 11 2.56 -15.11 6.75
N PHE A 12 3.85 -14.98 7.06
CA PHE A 12 4.35 -15.33 8.39
C PHE A 12 3.76 -14.46 9.50
N LEU A 13 3.58 -13.16 9.26
CA LEU A 13 2.94 -12.26 10.22
C LEU A 13 1.47 -12.65 10.47
N GLU A 14 0.74 -13.04 9.43
CA GLU A 14 -0.65 -13.54 9.58
C GLU A 14 -0.72 -14.84 10.37
N LEU A 15 0.24 -15.76 10.18
CA LEU A 15 0.34 -16.96 11.00
C LEU A 15 0.65 -16.61 12.46
N LEU A 16 1.55 -15.65 12.70
CA LEU A 16 1.85 -15.17 14.05
C LEU A 16 0.64 -14.52 14.73
N ALA A 17 -0.15 -13.73 13.99
CA ALA A 17 -1.37 -13.12 14.52
C ALA A 17 -2.38 -14.18 14.99
N LYS A 18 -2.56 -15.27 14.21
CA LYS A 18 -3.40 -16.40 14.62
C LYS A 18 -2.89 -17.07 15.89
N GLU A 19 -1.57 -17.22 16.03
CA GLU A 19 -0.97 -17.74 17.26
C GLU A 19 -1.22 -16.82 18.47
N PHE A 20 -1.19 -15.50 18.29
CA PHE A 20 -1.49 -14.54 19.36
C PHE A 20 -2.95 -14.63 19.81
N GLU A 21 -3.88 -14.79 18.88
CA GLU A 21 -5.30 -15.03 19.19
C GLU A 21 -5.50 -16.31 20.02
N ILE A 22 -4.82 -17.39 19.64
CA ILE A 22 -4.88 -18.68 20.36
C ILE A 22 -4.31 -18.53 21.79
N ARG A 23 -3.17 -17.84 21.92
CA ARG A 23 -2.49 -17.66 23.22
C ARG A 23 -3.15 -16.62 24.11
N LYS A 24 -4.06 -15.80 23.57
CA LYS A 24 -4.67 -14.66 24.27
C LYS A 24 -3.60 -13.74 24.87
N VAL A 25 -2.71 -13.24 24.03
CA VAL A 25 -1.73 -12.23 24.47
C VAL A 25 -2.51 -11.00 24.97
N THR A 26 -2.31 -10.61 26.22
CA THR A 26 -3.10 -9.55 26.88
C THR A 26 -2.30 -8.30 27.24
N GLU A 27 -1.00 -8.30 26.99
CA GLU A 27 -0.10 -7.20 27.35
C GLU A 27 0.58 -6.66 26.11
N ILE A 28 0.80 -5.35 26.10
CA ILE A 28 1.58 -4.66 25.09
C ILE A 28 3.00 -4.41 25.59
N ASP A 29 4.00 -4.79 24.81
CA ASP A 29 5.40 -4.55 25.18
C ASP A 29 5.77 -3.06 25.09
N THR A 30 6.20 -2.49 26.21
CA THR A 30 6.67 -1.10 26.30
C THR A 30 7.84 -0.77 25.36
N VAL A 31 8.57 -1.77 24.85
CA VAL A 31 9.62 -1.59 23.83
C VAL A 31 9.10 -0.82 22.61
N PHE A 32 7.81 -0.90 22.29
CA PHE A 32 7.22 -0.19 21.17
C PHE A 32 7.26 1.34 21.30
N LEU A 33 7.35 1.89 22.52
CA LEU A 33 7.55 3.34 22.72
C LEU A 33 8.88 3.83 22.12
N GLN A 34 9.87 2.95 21.99
CA GLN A 34 11.18 3.27 21.42
C GLN A 34 11.20 3.09 19.89
N LEU A 35 10.27 2.31 19.35
CA LEU A 35 10.23 1.91 17.94
C LEU A 35 9.19 2.68 17.13
N ILE A 36 8.10 3.10 17.77
CA ILE A 36 6.94 3.69 17.12
C ILE A 36 6.85 5.17 17.48
N PRO A 37 6.93 6.10 16.51
CA PRO A 37 6.79 7.51 16.79
C PRO A 37 5.34 7.82 17.21
N ARG A 38 5.18 8.81 18.10
CA ARG A 38 3.87 9.29 18.59
C ARG A 38 2.80 9.47 17.51
N LYS A 39 3.16 10.04 16.35
CA LYS A 39 2.24 10.23 15.22
C LYS A 39 1.62 8.93 14.72
N GLU A 40 2.34 7.82 14.84
CA GLU A 40 1.91 6.51 14.42
C GLU A 40 1.10 5.82 15.52
N LEU A 41 1.45 6.00 16.80
CA LEU A 41 0.62 5.56 17.93
C LEU A 41 -0.81 6.15 17.83
N ILE A 42 -0.93 7.44 17.55
CA ILE A 42 -2.23 8.10 17.35
C ILE A 42 -3.00 7.47 16.18
N LYS A 43 -2.33 7.14 15.07
CA LYS A 43 -2.99 6.49 13.92
C LYS A 43 -3.50 5.10 14.26
N ILE A 44 -2.74 4.33 15.04
CA ILE A 44 -3.16 2.99 15.48
C ILE A 44 -4.43 3.09 16.33
N VAL A 45 -4.47 4.00 17.30
CA VAL A 45 -5.66 4.19 18.14
C VAL A 45 -6.88 4.61 17.32
N LEU A 46 -6.72 5.54 16.36
CA LEU A 46 -7.81 5.95 15.46
C LEU A 46 -8.27 4.84 14.51
N TRP A 47 -7.39 3.88 14.21
CA TRP A 47 -7.74 2.71 13.40
C TRP A 47 -8.52 1.67 14.22
N LEU A 48 -8.14 1.46 15.48
CA LEU A 48 -8.80 0.53 16.39
C LEU A 48 -10.18 1.03 16.86
N PHE A 49 -10.34 2.33 17.03
CA PHE A 49 -11.49 2.91 17.72
C PHE A 49 -12.08 4.10 16.97
N THR A 50 -13.41 4.09 16.78
CA THR A 50 -14.14 5.16 16.08
C THR A 50 -14.58 6.30 16.98
N ASN A 51 -14.48 6.15 18.30
CA ASN A 51 -14.95 7.12 19.31
C ASN A 51 -13.88 8.14 19.72
N TYR A 52 -12.67 8.07 19.15
CA TYR A 52 -11.62 9.06 19.37
C TYR A 52 -11.46 9.96 18.15
N ASP A 53 -11.18 11.24 18.40
CA ASP A 53 -10.67 12.17 17.40
C ASP A 53 -9.20 12.49 17.66
N ARG A 54 -8.54 13.12 16.67
CA ARG A 54 -7.12 13.45 16.77
C ARG A 54 -6.83 14.41 17.92
N SER A 55 -7.71 15.37 18.21
CA SER A 55 -7.53 16.35 19.30
C SER A 55 -7.52 15.68 20.68
N MET A 56 -8.42 14.73 20.92
CA MET A 56 -8.49 13.96 22.18
C MET A 56 -7.21 13.15 22.42
N LEU A 57 -6.60 12.64 21.35
CA LEU A 57 -5.38 11.83 21.44
C LEU A 57 -4.11 12.67 21.58
N THR A 58 -4.12 13.91 21.10
CA THR A 58 -2.95 14.80 21.25
C THR A 58 -2.67 15.20 22.69
N GLU A 59 -3.66 15.14 23.57
CA GLU A 59 -3.51 15.43 25.00
C GLU A 59 -2.94 14.24 25.80
N LYS A 60 -2.97 13.02 25.25
CA LYS A 60 -2.49 11.80 25.92
C LYS A 60 -0.99 11.64 25.81
N THR A 61 -0.32 11.13 26.84
CA THR A 61 1.08 10.71 26.79
C THR A 61 1.30 9.50 25.89
N ASP A 62 2.53 9.23 25.47
CA ASP A 62 2.84 8.06 24.63
C ASP A 62 2.52 6.74 25.35
N ALA A 63 2.67 6.70 26.67
CA ALA A 63 2.30 5.55 27.50
C ALA A 63 0.78 5.33 27.51
N GLU A 64 -0.02 6.38 27.67
CA GLU A 64 -1.49 6.28 27.60
C GLU A 64 -1.96 5.88 26.20
N LEU A 65 -1.28 6.34 25.14
CA LEU A 65 -1.58 5.91 23.78
C LEU A 65 -1.28 4.42 23.59
N LEU A 66 -0.18 3.92 24.15
CA LEU A 66 0.17 2.50 24.09
C LEU A 66 -0.81 1.65 24.89
N GLU A 67 -1.22 2.09 26.08
CA GLU A 67 -2.25 1.44 26.89
C GLU A 67 -3.59 1.35 26.14
N LEU A 68 -3.97 2.39 25.40
CA LEU A 68 -5.16 2.36 24.55
C LEU A 68 -5.07 1.33 23.42
N ILE A 69 -3.88 1.06 22.88
CA ILE A 69 -3.69 0.02 21.87
C ILE A 69 -3.95 -1.37 22.47
N GLY A 70 -3.69 -1.56 23.77
CA GLY A 70 -4.06 -2.75 24.53
C GLY A 70 -2.96 -3.80 24.55
N ASP A 71 -2.82 -4.56 23.46
CA ASP A 71 -1.90 -5.71 23.38
C ASP A 71 -1.11 -5.77 22.06
N ASP A 72 -0.08 -6.62 22.04
CA ASP A 72 0.76 -6.86 20.85
C ASP A 72 -0.05 -7.34 19.63
N SER A 73 -1.20 -8.00 19.85
CA SER A 73 -2.04 -8.51 18.76
C SER A 73 -2.76 -7.39 18.01
N CYS A 74 -3.19 -6.35 18.73
CA CYS A 74 -3.79 -5.15 18.14
C CYS A 74 -2.77 -4.42 17.26
N LEU A 75 -1.54 -4.25 17.77
CA LEU A 75 -0.46 -3.63 17.01
C LEU A 75 -0.10 -4.45 15.76
N LEU A 76 0.06 -5.77 15.91
CA LEU A 76 0.38 -6.67 14.80
C LEU A 76 -0.71 -6.63 13.72
N SER A 77 -1.98 -6.61 14.12
CA SER A 77 -3.12 -6.51 13.19
C SER A 77 -3.08 -5.22 12.37
N TYR A 78 -2.80 -4.09 13.01
CA TYR A 78 -2.62 -2.82 12.29
C TYR A 78 -1.45 -2.88 11.30
N ILE A 79 -0.30 -3.46 11.70
CA ILE A 79 0.86 -3.61 10.82
C ILE A 79 0.53 -4.48 9.61
N ILE A 80 -0.13 -5.62 9.82
CA ILE A 80 -0.59 -6.52 8.75
C ILE A 80 -1.51 -5.76 7.79
N GLN A 81 -2.50 -5.02 8.30
CA GLN A 81 -3.42 -4.26 7.45
C GLN A 81 -2.68 -3.19 6.64
N LYS A 82 -1.81 -2.42 7.29
CA LYS A 82 -0.98 -1.40 6.62
C LYS A 82 -0.09 -2.00 5.52
N TRP A 83 0.46 -3.20 5.75
CA TRP A 83 1.25 -3.91 4.76
C TRP A 83 0.39 -4.42 3.60
N LYS A 84 -0.81 -4.95 3.86
CA LYS A 84 -1.77 -5.35 2.82
C LYS A 84 -2.12 -4.17 1.92
N ASP A 85 -2.47 -3.04 2.53
CA ASP A 85 -2.81 -1.82 1.79
C ASP A 85 -1.62 -1.32 0.97
N GLY A 86 -0.40 -1.38 1.52
CA GLY A 86 0.82 -0.93 0.84
C GLY A 86 1.31 -1.87 -0.26
N ILE A 87 1.11 -3.17 -0.16
CA ILE A 87 1.59 -4.14 -1.17
C ILE A 87 0.92 -3.90 -2.52
N ASN A 88 -0.32 -3.42 -2.51
CA ASN A 88 -1.10 -3.16 -3.71
C ASN A 88 -1.36 -1.67 -4.00
N ALA A 89 -0.79 -0.77 -3.20
CA ALA A 89 -1.03 0.66 -3.36
C ALA A 89 -0.47 1.21 -4.67
N VAL A 90 -1.33 1.82 -5.48
CA VAL A 90 -0.95 2.62 -6.65
C VAL A 90 -1.07 4.11 -6.31
N PRO A 91 -0.28 5.00 -6.94
CA PRO A 91 -0.43 6.44 -6.75
C PRO A 91 -1.84 6.88 -7.09
N LYS A 92 -2.48 7.66 -6.20
CA LYS A 92 -3.74 8.30 -6.53
C LYS A 92 -3.44 9.63 -7.20
N LEU A 93 -4.12 9.88 -8.31
CA LEU A 93 -4.07 11.17 -8.98
C LEU A 93 -5.14 12.07 -8.36
N THR A 94 -4.97 12.42 -7.09
CA THR A 94 -5.79 13.44 -6.42
C THR A 94 -4.95 14.69 -6.18
N GLN A 95 -5.60 15.85 -6.18
CA GLN A 95 -4.91 17.12 -5.96
C GLN A 95 -4.14 17.14 -4.63
N ASP A 96 -4.72 16.60 -3.57
CA ASP A 96 -4.10 16.54 -2.25
C ASP A 96 -2.83 15.67 -2.25
N GLU A 97 -2.87 14.45 -2.84
CA GLU A 97 -1.69 13.57 -2.89
C GLU A 97 -0.57 14.20 -3.72
N VAL A 98 -0.92 14.86 -4.81
CA VAL A 98 0.02 15.60 -5.66
C VAL A 98 0.64 16.74 -4.87
N ASN A 99 -0.16 17.59 -4.23
CA ASN A 99 0.31 18.73 -3.44
C ASN A 99 1.25 18.28 -2.30
N ASP A 100 0.84 17.27 -1.54
CA ASP A 100 1.64 16.71 -0.45
C ASP A 100 2.99 16.22 -0.95
N PHE A 101 3.01 15.49 -2.07
CA PHE A 101 4.25 15.01 -2.68
C PHE A 101 5.17 16.16 -3.12
N PHE A 102 4.63 17.16 -3.81
CA PHE A 102 5.40 18.30 -4.30
C PHE A 102 5.95 19.16 -3.15
N ASN A 103 5.18 19.33 -2.06
CA ASN A 103 5.61 20.01 -0.84
C ASN A 103 6.70 19.23 -0.10
N GLU A 104 6.52 17.92 0.11
CA GLU A 104 7.49 17.07 0.82
C GLU A 104 8.84 17.02 0.08
N LYS A 105 8.81 16.99 -1.26
CA LYS A 105 10.02 16.92 -2.09
C LYS A 105 10.59 18.29 -2.47
N MET A 106 9.97 19.40 -2.03
CA MET A 106 10.36 20.77 -2.34
C MET A 106 10.53 21.03 -3.85
N ILE A 107 9.59 20.54 -4.66
CA ILE A 107 9.62 20.67 -6.13
C ILE A 107 8.65 21.79 -6.55
N ASP A 108 8.90 23.00 -6.08
CA ASP A 108 7.92 24.10 -6.19
C ASP A 108 7.74 24.63 -7.62
N ILE A 109 8.72 24.42 -8.49
CA ILE A 109 8.82 25.06 -9.82
C ILE A 109 8.12 24.24 -10.92
N HIS A 110 7.77 22.98 -10.66
CA HIS A 110 7.21 22.11 -11.70
C HIS A 110 5.77 22.49 -12.04
N TYR A 111 5.44 22.61 -13.34
CA TYR A 111 4.11 23.07 -13.78
C TYR A 111 2.95 22.20 -13.26
N LEU A 112 3.15 20.89 -13.15
CA LEU A 112 2.15 19.96 -12.58
C LEU A 112 1.75 20.27 -11.13
N ARG A 113 2.57 21.01 -10.37
CA ARG A 113 2.20 21.45 -9.03
C ARG A 113 1.03 22.43 -9.04
N SER A 114 1.01 23.31 -10.04
CA SER A 114 0.03 24.40 -10.13
C SER A 114 -1.15 24.06 -11.04
N LYS A 115 -1.00 23.04 -11.89
CA LYS A 115 -2.06 22.58 -12.81
C LYS A 115 -3.03 21.65 -12.06
N PRO A 116 -4.35 21.95 -12.02
CA PRO A 116 -5.35 21.08 -11.42
C PRO A 116 -5.29 19.67 -12.02
N VAL A 117 -5.36 18.63 -11.18
CA VAL A 117 -5.25 17.23 -11.63
C VAL A 117 -6.37 16.86 -12.60
N GLU A 118 -7.54 17.47 -12.48
CA GLU A 118 -8.67 17.28 -13.39
C GLU A 118 -8.41 17.75 -14.82
N GLU A 119 -7.40 18.62 -15.01
CA GLU A 119 -7.00 19.15 -16.32
C GLU A 119 -5.80 18.39 -16.93
N TRP A 120 -5.31 17.34 -16.26
CA TRP A 120 -4.15 16.59 -16.73
C TRP A 120 -4.50 15.74 -17.94
N ASP A 121 -3.67 15.85 -18.97
CA ASP A 121 -3.71 14.94 -20.12
C ASP A 121 -2.81 13.72 -19.91
N SER A 122 -2.73 12.83 -20.90
CA SER A 122 -1.88 11.65 -20.83
C SER A 122 -0.39 11.96 -20.70
N TYR A 123 0.06 13.12 -21.21
CA TYR A 123 1.45 13.56 -21.12
C TYR A 123 1.78 14.05 -19.70
N ASP A 124 0.87 14.79 -19.08
CA ASP A 124 0.96 15.23 -17.69
C ASP A 124 1.04 14.05 -16.73
N VAL A 125 0.14 13.08 -16.88
CA VAL A 125 0.11 11.84 -16.09
C VAL A 125 1.42 11.07 -16.24
N SER A 126 1.92 10.91 -17.47
CA SER A 126 3.20 10.24 -17.72
C SER A 126 4.38 10.96 -17.08
N ASN A 127 4.41 12.30 -17.14
CA ASN A 127 5.42 13.11 -16.48
C ASN A 127 5.37 12.96 -14.96
N TYR A 128 4.18 12.98 -14.36
CA TYR A 128 4.03 12.81 -12.93
C TYR A 128 4.59 11.47 -12.45
N TYR A 129 4.21 10.37 -13.10
CA TYR A 129 4.76 9.05 -12.78
C TYR A 129 6.28 8.99 -12.94
N SER A 130 6.83 9.66 -13.95
CA SER A 130 8.27 9.76 -14.14
C SER A 130 8.96 10.51 -12.99
N ILE A 131 8.34 11.55 -12.43
CA ILE A 131 8.84 12.26 -11.24
C ILE A 131 8.77 11.34 -10.02
N LEU A 132 7.64 10.68 -9.80
CA LEU A 132 7.47 9.73 -8.68
C LEU A 132 8.55 8.65 -8.70
N PHE A 133 8.82 8.09 -9.88
CA PHE A 133 9.86 7.07 -10.07
C PHE A 133 11.26 7.61 -9.77
N LYS A 134 11.62 8.77 -10.35
CA LYS A 134 12.94 9.41 -10.13
C LYS A 134 13.16 9.79 -8.66
N ARG A 135 12.10 10.02 -7.90
CA ARG A 135 12.15 10.32 -6.46
C ARG A 135 12.01 9.07 -5.58
N GLY A 136 11.98 7.88 -6.17
CA GLY A 136 11.92 6.60 -5.46
C GLY A 136 10.59 6.36 -4.74
N LYS A 137 9.53 7.09 -5.10
CA LYS A 137 8.18 6.97 -4.51
C LYS A 137 7.36 5.88 -5.21
N THR A 138 7.74 5.53 -6.43
CA THR A 138 7.12 4.43 -7.18
C THR A 138 8.15 3.49 -7.76
N GLN A 139 7.71 2.25 -7.99
CA GLN A 139 8.42 1.27 -8.80
C GLN A 139 7.48 0.75 -9.89
N ARG A 140 8.05 0.39 -11.03
CA ARG A 140 7.32 -0.32 -12.08
C ARG A 140 7.14 -1.78 -11.67
N VAL A 141 5.93 -2.29 -11.81
CA VAL A 141 5.55 -3.69 -11.51
C VAL A 141 4.69 -4.22 -12.64
N TYR A 142 4.49 -5.53 -12.66
CA TYR A 142 3.67 -6.22 -13.65
C TYR A 142 2.46 -6.85 -12.96
N ALA A 143 1.33 -6.88 -13.66
CA ALA A 143 0.12 -7.53 -13.17
C ALA A 143 -0.63 -8.21 -14.31
N ILE A 144 -1.32 -9.28 -13.96
CA ILE A 144 -2.13 -10.07 -14.89
C ILE A 144 -3.57 -9.56 -14.81
N PHE A 145 -4.10 -9.18 -15.97
CA PHE A 145 -5.48 -8.74 -16.17
C PHE A 145 -6.19 -9.69 -17.11
N THR A 146 -7.52 -9.56 -17.18
CA THR A 146 -8.30 -10.15 -18.27
C THR A 146 -8.04 -9.39 -19.57
N SER A 147 -8.11 -10.07 -20.71
CA SER A 147 -7.71 -9.53 -22.01
C SER A 147 -8.57 -8.36 -22.52
N ASP A 148 -9.72 -8.09 -21.91
CA ASP A 148 -10.57 -6.93 -22.16
C ASP A 148 -10.06 -5.63 -21.52
N VAL A 149 -9.12 -5.71 -20.56
CA VAL A 149 -8.54 -4.52 -19.91
C VAL A 149 -7.52 -3.86 -20.84
N LYS A 150 -7.81 -2.63 -21.25
CA LYS A 150 -6.89 -1.79 -22.03
C LYS A 150 -5.82 -1.19 -21.12
N ASP A 151 -4.67 -0.83 -21.71
CA ASP A 151 -3.57 -0.20 -20.96
C ASP A 151 -3.98 1.14 -20.32
N GLU A 152 -4.90 1.88 -20.94
CA GLU A 152 -5.44 3.14 -20.41
C GLU A 152 -6.32 2.92 -19.17
N ASP A 153 -7.01 1.78 -19.11
CA ASP A 153 -8.01 1.45 -18.09
C ASP A 153 -7.42 0.68 -16.89
N LYS A 154 -6.14 0.30 -16.95
CA LYS A 154 -5.47 -0.58 -15.98
C LYS A 154 -5.49 -0.08 -14.53
N TYR A 155 -5.72 1.21 -14.31
CA TYR A 155 -5.88 1.83 -12.97
C TYR A 155 -7.34 2.05 -12.55
N ALA A 156 -8.30 1.91 -13.48
CA ALA A 156 -9.73 2.15 -13.28
C ALA A 156 -10.56 0.85 -13.24
N VAL A 157 -9.91 -0.31 -13.20
CA VAL A 157 -10.57 -1.61 -13.15
C VAL A 157 -11.39 -1.80 -11.86
N THR A 158 -12.58 -2.39 -11.99
CA THR A 158 -13.43 -2.73 -10.84
C THR A 158 -12.84 -3.84 -9.98
N THR A 159 -12.03 -4.71 -10.59
CA THR A 159 -11.30 -5.79 -9.92
C THR A 159 -9.82 -5.53 -10.09
N GLN A 160 -9.18 -4.95 -9.06
CA GLN A 160 -7.74 -4.76 -9.08
C GLN A 160 -7.03 -6.12 -9.13
N PRO A 161 -5.87 -6.21 -9.82
CA PRO A 161 -5.06 -7.42 -9.79
C PRO A 161 -4.68 -7.75 -8.35
N SER A 162 -4.99 -8.96 -7.90
CA SER A 162 -4.60 -9.44 -6.59
C SER A 162 -3.08 -9.61 -6.46
N PHE A 163 -2.37 -9.65 -7.61
CA PHE A 163 -0.95 -9.96 -7.67
C PHE A 163 -0.17 -8.98 -8.56
N PHE A 164 0.83 -8.36 -7.93
CA PHE A 164 1.94 -7.68 -8.61
C PHE A 164 3.20 -8.55 -8.61
N PHE A 165 4.00 -8.41 -9.67
CA PHE A 165 5.28 -9.08 -9.90
C PHE A 165 6.37 -8.02 -10.15
N ASP A 166 7.60 -8.31 -9.72
CA ASP A 166 8.71 -7.38 -9.90
C ASP A 166 9.24 -7.40 -11.34
N THR A 167 9.08 -8.51 -12.06
CA THR A 167 9.47 -8.67 -13.48
C THR A 167 8.34 -9.22 -14.34
N GLU A 168 8.46 -9.05 -15.65
CA GLU A 168 7.54 -9.59 -16.65
C GLU A 168 7.60 -11.12 -16.68
N ASP A 169 8.80 -11.70 -16.70
CA ASP A 169 9.02 -13.15 -16.66
C ASP A 169 8.30 -13.82 -15.47
N GLU A 170 8.34 -13.19 -14.29
CA GLU A 170 7.62 -13.70 -13.12
C GLU A 170 6.10 -13.69 -13.30
N ALA A 171 5.57 -12.68 -14.00
CA ALA A 171 4.16 -12.60 -14.33
C ALA A 171 3.78 -13.62 -15.42
N GLU A 172 4.66 -13.90 -16.39
CA GLU A 172 4.44 -14.93 -17.41
C GLU A 172 4.41 -16.33 -16.80
N GLU A 173 5.36 -16.66 -15.92
CA GLU A 173 5.39 -17.94 -15.19
C GLU A 173 4.11 -18.14 -14.37
N GLU A 174 3.63 -17.09 -13.69
CA GLU A 174 2.38 -17.17 -12.93
C GLU A 174 1.16 -17.29 -13.83
N LEU A 175 1.15 -16.59 -14.97
CA LEU A 175 0.07 -16.70 -15.95
C LEU A 175 -0.04 -18.13 -16.48
N GLU A 176 1.08 -18.80 -16.74
CA GLU A 176 1.08 -20.22 -17.13
C GLU A 176 0.46 -21.11 -16.05
N ARG A 177 0.83 -20.92 -14.77
CA ARG A 177 0.21 -21.62 -13.64
C ARG A 177 -1.29 -21.39 -13.59
N ILE A 178 -1.74 -20.14 -13.67
CA ILE A 178 -3.17 -19.78 -13.66
C ILE A 178 -3.91 -20.46 -14.81
N CYS A 179 -3.33 -20.49 -16.02
CA CYS A 179 -3.95 -21.14 -17.17
C CYS A 179 -4.15 -22.65 -16.93
N ILE A 180 -3.15 -23.32 -16.34
CA ILE A 180 -3.22 -24.75 -16.00
C ILE A 180 -4.30 -25.02 -14.93
N GLU A 181 -4.28 -24.26 -13.84
CA GLU A 181 -5.20 -24.46 -12.70
C GLU A 181 -6.64 -24.11 -13.04
N SER A 182 -6.86 -23.01 -13.75
CA SER A 182 -8.19 -22.53 -14.13
C SER A 182 -8.72 -23.12 -15.43
N LYS A 183 -7.90 -23.88 -16.17
CA LYS A 183 -8.20 -24.40 -17.52
C LYS A 183 -8.63 -23.32 -18.52
N ARG A 184 -8.06 -22.13 -18.41
CA ARG A 184 -8.30 -20.98 -19.29
C ARG A 184 -7.16 -20.82 -20.30
N LEU A 185 -7.44 -20.11 -21.39
CA LEU A 185 -6.44 -19.87 -22.43
C LEU A 185 -5.59 -18.66 -22.07
N LYS A 186 -4.30 -18.67 -22.47
CA LYS A 186 -3.40 -17.51 -22.30
C LYS A 186 -3.97 -16.23 -22.95
N SER A 187 -4.74 -16.37 -24.04
CA SER A 187 -5.43 -15.27 -24.73
C SER A 187 -6.54 -14.60 -23.91
N ASP A 188 -7.00 -15.23 -22.83
CA ASP A 188 -8.00 -14.66 -21.94
C ASP A 188 -7.41 -13.61 -20.99
N PHE A 189 -6.08 -13.46 -21.01
CA PHE A 189 -5.32 -12.61 -20.12
C PHE A 189 -4.35 -11.70 -20.87
N ILE A 190 -3.97 -10.61 -20.21
CA ILE A 190 -2.95 -9.69 -20.68
C ILE A 190 -2.11 -9.23 -19.48
N ILE A 191 -0.81 -9.08 -19.70
CA ILE A 191 0.10 -8.53 -18.68
C ILE A 191 0.28 -7.05 -18.97
N HIS A 192 -0.05 -6.21 -17.99
CA HIS A 192 0.21 -4.78 -18.05
C HIS A 192 1.25 -4.37 -17.01
N SER A 193 2.00 -3.31 -17.33
CA SER A 193 2.90 -2.67 -16.38
C SER A 193 2.22 -1.51 -15.66
N LEU A 194 2.47 -1.39 -14.36
CA LEU A 194 1.86 -0.42 -13.46
C LEU A 194 2.90 0.26 -12.60
N TRP A 195 2.55 1.44 -12.08
CA TRP A 195 3.30 2.12 -11.04
C TRP A 195 2.71 1.78 -9.67
N ARG A 196 3.53 1.17 -8.82
CA ARG A 196 3.19 0.89 -7.42
C ARG A 196 3.95 1.83 -6.49
N ILE A 197 3.33 2.28 -5.41
CA ILE A 197 4.01 3.01 -4.32
C ILE A 197 5.03 2.08 -3.63
N THR A 198 6.22 2.59 -3.33
CA THR A 198 7.32 1.85 -2.69
C THR A 198 7.27 1.82 -1.17
#